data_AF-A0A662M7Y6-F1
#
_entry.id   AF-A0A662M7Y6-F1
#
_cell.length_a   1.000
_cell.length_b   1.000
_cell.length_c   1.000
_cell.angle_alpha   90.00
_cell.angle_beta   90.00
_cell.angle_gamma   90.00
#
_symmetry.space_group_name_H-M   'P 1'
#
loop_
_entity.id
_entity.type
_entity.pdbx_description
1 polymer ?
#
loop_
_entity_poly.entity_id
_entity_poly.type
_entity_poly.pdbx_seq_one_letter_code
_entity_poly.pdbx_strand_id
1 'polypeptide(L)'
;KKAEESAYWLSRIAREGRKFGISLGIVSQRPKRLEEDVVSQCNTFIILRLIEEQDRRRVKNSSEMITDDIADSLTSLDVGEALIVGYAVPAGVPVTVKVEDFTRLYEGVSYGGRDVDFIREWSPIRNRNNSVIDAGDLPM
;
A
#
# COMPACT_ATOMS: atom_id res chain seq x y z
N LYS A 1 14.93 7.32 -15.59
CA LYS A 1 15.07 8.77 -15.33
C LYS A 1 14.20 9.30 -14.20
N LYS A 2 12.90 9.64 -14.36
CA LYS A 2 12.11 10.24 -13.24
C LYS A 2 11.96 9.36 -11.99
N ALA A 3 11.81 8.04 -12.17
CA ALA A 3 11.70 7.11 -11.06
C ALA A 3 13.01 6.99 -10.24
N GLU A 4 14.17 7.00 -10.91
CA GLU A 4 15.49 6.98 -10.27
C GLU A 4 15.75 8.26 -9.47
N GLU A 5 15.32 9.42 -10.00
CA GLU A 5 15.46 10.71 -9.30
C GLU A 5 14.62 10.77 -8.02
N SER A 6 13.40 10.22 -8.06
CA SER A 6 12.52 10.17 -6.88
C SER A 6 13.11 9.26 -5.79
N ALA A 7 13.64 8.11 -6.19
CA ALA A 7 14.27 7.15 -5.29
C ALA A 7 15.48 7.78 -4.57
N TYR A 8 16.32 8.51 -5.30
CA TYR A 8 17.44 9.27 -4.74
C TYR A 8 16.98 10.23 -3.63
N TRP A 9 15.97 11.07 -3.89
CA TRP A 9 15.50 12.03 -2.89
C TRP A 9 14.84 11.35 -1.68
N LEU A 10 14.09 10.27 -1.90
CA LEU A 10 13.52 9.47 -0.81
C LEU A 10 14.61 8.89 0.09
N SER A 11 15.68 8.34 -0.48
CA SER A 11 16.84 7.81 0.26
C SER A 11 17.56 8.91 1.05
N ARG A 12 17.72 10.11 0.47
CA ARG A 12 18.28 11.28 1.15
C ARG A 12 17.42 11.70 2.35
N ILE A 13 16.10 11.79 2.18
CA ILE A 13 15.16 12.13 3.26
C ILE A 13 15.16 11.05 4.34
N ALA A 14 15.17 9.77 3.97
CA ALA A 14 15.18 8.67 4.93
C ALA A 14 16.43 8.69 5.83
N ARG A 15 17.60 9.04 5.27
CA ARG A 15 18.88 9.13 6.02
C ARG A 15 19.05 10.40 6.83
N GLU A 16 18.62 11.55 6.30
CA GLU A 16 18.95 12.86 6.88
C GLU A 16 17.75 13.62 7.44
N GLY A 17 16.52 13.23 7.10
CA GLY A 17 15.29 13.94 7.45
C GLY A 17 15.15 14.23 8.94
N ARG A 18 15.59 13.28 9.80
CA ARG A 18 15.61 13.45 11.26
C ARG A 18 16.41 14.66 11.72
N LYS A 19 17.50 15.03 11.03
CA LYS A 19 18.32 16.22 11.36
C LYS A 19 17.54 17.53 11.17
N PHE A 20 16.51 17.50 10.32
CA PHE A 20 15.73 18.66 9.91
C PHE A 20 14.28 18.60 10.43
N GLY A 21 13.93 17.62 11.27
CA GLY A 21 12.57 17.43 11.76
C GLY A 21 11.58 16.95 10.68
N ILE A 22 12.07 16.38 9.57
CA ILE A 22 11.25 15.87 8.47
C ILE A 22 11.03 14.37 8.66
N SER A 23 9.77 13.93 8.60
CA SER A 23 9.38 12.53 8.58
C SER A 23 8.99 12.06 7.19
N LEU A 24 9.29 10.80 6.87
CA LEU A 24 8.90 10.15 5.63
C LEU A 24 7.92 9.00 5.92
N GLY A 25 6.78 9.01 5.23
CA GLY A 25 5.81 7.91 5.24
C GLY A 25 5.69 7.34 3.82
N ILE A 26 5.79 6.01 3.70
CA ILE A 26 5.73 5.32 2.41
C ILE A 26 4.61 4.29 2.47
N VAL A 27 3.75 4.32 1.46
CA VAL A 27 2.65 3.37 1.30
C VAL A 27 2.84 2.65 -0.02
N SER A 28 2.91 1.32 0.01
CA SER A 28 3.07 0.48 -1.18
C SER A 28 2.34 -0.84 -1.01
N GLN A 29 1.74 -1.32 -2.10
CA GLN A 29 1.17 -2.67 -2.17
C GLN A 29 2.23 -3.75 -2.47
N ARG A 30 3.41 -3.34 -2.95
CA ARG A 30 4.51 -4.24 -3.36
C ARG A 30 5.82 -3.77 -2.74
N PRO A 31 6.07 -4.09 -1.45
CA PRO A 31 7.29 -3.67 -0.77
C PRO A 31 8.57 -4.14 -1.48
N LYS A 32 8.55 -5.27 -2.21
CA LYS A 32 9.71 -5.73 -3.01
C LYS A 32 10.17 -4.77 -4.10
N ARG A 33 9.32 -3.81 -4.50
CA ARG A 33 9.67 -2.77 -5.49
C ARG A 33 10.30 -1.53 -4.87
N LEU A 34 10.30 -1.42 -3.55
CA LEU A 34 10.90 -0.29 -2.85
C LEU A 34 12.41 -0.48 -2.73
N GLU A 35 13.13 0.64 -2.84
CA GLU A 35 14.57 0.70 -2.68
C GLU A 35 14.98 0.29 -1.25
N GLU A 36 16.04 -0.50 -1.14
CA GLU A 36 16.49 -1.10 0.13
C GLU A 36 16.90 -0.05 1.15
N ASP A 37 17.65 0.93 0.67
CA ASP A 37 18.12 2.04 1.47
C ASP A 37 16.99 2.88 2.04
N VAL A 38 15.81 2.86 1.41
CA VAL A 38 14.66 3.60 1.90
C VAL A 38 13.92 2.78 2.96
N VAL A 39 13.65 1.50 2.68
CA VAL A 39 12.88 0.63 3.59
C VAL A 39 13.68 0.30 4.86
N SER A 40 14.99 0.09 4.76
CA SER A 40 15.86 -0.19 5.91
C SER A 40 16.00 0.98 6.90
N GLN A 41 15.65 2.20 6.47
CA GLN A 41 15.66 3.39 7.33
C GLN A 41 14.29 3.68 7.95
N CYS A 42 13.26 2.90 7.59
CA CYS A 42 11.96 2.99 8.24
C CYS A 42 12.03 2.38 9.64
N ASN A 43 11.79 3.21 10.66
CA ASN A 43 11.81 2.75 12.06
C ASN A 43 10.47 2.20 12.56
N THR A 44 9.41 2.40 11.78
CA THR A 44 8.05 1.95 12.08
C THR A 44 7.48 1.32 10.84
N PHE A 45 6.90 0.13 10.98
CA PHE A 45 6.16 -0.53 9.90
C PHE A 45 4.72 -0.79 10.34
N ILE A 46 3.80 -0.53 9.43
CA ILE A 46 2.38 -0.91 9.53
C ILE A 46 2.12 -1.83 8.35
N ILE A 47 2.04 -3.12 8.64
CA ILE A 47 2.05 -4.18 7.63
C ILE A 47 0.67 -4.83 7.61
N LEU A 48 -0.07 -4.61 6.53
CA LEU A 48 -1.33 -5.30 6.29
C LEU A 48 -1.06 -6.69 5.67
N ARG A 49 -2.12 -7.43 5.33
CA ARG A 49 -2.02 -8.75 4.71
C ARG A 49 -1.05 -8.76 3.51
N LEU A 50 -0.02 -9.60 3.60
CA LEU A 50 0.97 -9.85 2.54
C LEU A 50 1.03 -11.33 2.18
N ILE A 51 0.53 -11.68 0.99
CA ILE A 51 0.43 -13.07 0.52
C ILE A 51 1.70 -13.52 -0.20
N GLU A 52 2.36 -12.62 -0.91
CA GLU A 52 3.54 -12.91 -1.74
C GLU A 52 4.79 -13.12 -0.86
N GLU A 53 5.46 -14.25 -1.03
CA GLU A 53 6.65 -14.59 -0.21
C GLU A 53 7.79 -13.57 -0.39
N GLN A 54 8.03 -13.10 -1.61
CA GLN A 54 9.08 -12.10 -1.86
C GLN A 54 8.81 -10.78 -1.15
N ASP A 55 7.53 -10.39 -1.03
CA ASP A 55 7.14 -9.18 -0.30
C ASP A 55 7.32 -9.39 1.21
N ARG A 56 6.95 -10.56 1.74
CA ARG A 56 7.21 -10.93 3.14
C ARG A 56 8.69 -10.91 3.48
N ARG A 57 9.53 -11.57 2.67
CA ARG A 57 10.99 -11.59 2.84
C ARG A 57 11.59 -10.19 2.80
N ARG A 58 11.09 -9.31 1.92
CA ARG A 58 11.56 -7.93 1.85
C ARG A 58 11.32 -7.19 3.16
N VAL A 59 10.10 -7.28 3.68
CA VAL A 59 9.72 -6.61 4.93
C VAL A 59 10.49 -7.20 6.11
N LYS A 60 10.60 -8.53 6.19
CA LYS A 60 11.42 -9.23 7.20
C LYS A 60 12.87 -8.72 7.22
N ASN A 61 13.51 -8.65 6.06
CA ASN A 61 14.91 -8.21 5.97
C ASN A 61 15.10 -6.72 6.30
N SER A 62 14.01 -5.95 6.42
CA SER A 62 14.07 -4.52 6.72
C SER A 62 14.04 -4.24 8.23
N SER A 63 13.74 -5.23 9.08
CA SER A 63 13.69 -5.05 10.53
C SER A 63 13.99 -6.34 11.29
N GLU A 64 14.91 -6.28 12.24
CA GLU A 64 15.23 -7.41 13.13
C GLU A 64 14.05 -7.82 14.03
N MET A 65 13.06 -6.95 14.23
CA MET A 65 11.87 -7.24 15.01
C MET A 65 10.90 -8.21 14.30
N ILE A 66 11.08 -8.42 12.99
CA ILE A 66 10.22 -9.26 12.18
C ILE A 66 10.91 -10.62 12.00
N THR A 67 10.53 -11.59 12.83
CA THR A 67 10.99 -12.97 12.70
C THR A 67 10.30 -13.68 11.53
N ASP A 68 10.81 -14.85 11.13
CA ASP A 68 10.18 -15.67 10.09
C ASP A 68 8.73 -16.01 10.44
N ASP A 69 8.46 -16.41 11.68
CA ASP A 69 7.10 -16.75 12.14
C ASP A 69 6.15 -15.54 12.04
N ILE A 70 6.64 -14.35 12.40
CA ILE A 70 5.87 -13.11 12.29
C ILE A 70 5.61 -12.79 10.82
N ALA A 71 6.63 -12.89 9.97
CA ALA A 71 6.47 -12.67 8.54
C ALA A 71 5.41 -13.62 7.97
N ASP A 72 5.48 -14.91 8.26
CA ASP A 72 4.51 -15.88 7.75
C ASP A 72 3.08 -15.66 8.27
N SER A 73 2.93 -15.16 9.50
CA SER A 73 1.63 -14.76 10.05
C SER A 73 0.93 -13.66 9.26
N LEU A 74 1.67 -12.83 8.50
CA LEU A 74 1.12 -11.75 7.67
C LEU A 74 0.16 -12.25 6.59
N THR A 75 0.25 -13.54 6.22
CA THR A 75 -0.67 -14.16 5.26
C THR A 75 -2.08 -14.36 5.81
N SER A 76 -2.19 -14.48 7.14
CA SER A 76 -3.42 -14.81 7.85
C SER A 76 -4.20 -13.60 8.32
N LEU A 77 -3.64 -12.38 8.18
CA LEU A 77 -4.31 -11.14 8.54
C LEU A 77 -5.57 -10.91 7.68
N ASP A 78 -6.65 -10.50 8.31
CA ASP A 78 -7.87 -10.12 7.60
C ASP A 78 -7.82 -8.69 7.05
N VAL A 79 -8.79 -8.35 6.20
CA VAL A 79 -8.96 -6.97 5.73
C VAL A 79 -9.21 -6.06 6.93
N GLY A 80 -8.43 -4.97 7.00
CA GLY A 80 -8.44 -4.05 8.13
C GLY A 80 -7.63 -4.51 9.33
N GLU A 81 -6.94 -5.65 9.28
CA GLU A 81 -5.94 -6.01 10.29
C GLU A 81 -4.54 -5.60 9.83
N ALA A 82 -3.71 -5.20 10.80
CA ALA A 82 -2.34 -4.82 10.54
C ALA A 82 -1.42 -5.27 11.69
N LEU A 83 -0.22 -5.70 11.33
CA LEU A 83 0.89 -5.85 12.25
C LEU A 83 1.65 -4.52 12.34
N ILE A 84 1.84 -4.00 13.54
CA ILE A 84 2.65 -2.80 13.80
C ILE A 84 3.93 -3.22 14.52
N VAL A 85 5.07 -2.77 13.99
CA VAL A 85 6.40 -2.97 14.58
C VAL A 85 7.20 -1.68 14.59
N GLY A 86 8.17 -1.58 15.49
CA GLY A 86 9.09 -0.44 15.59
C GLY A 86 8.66 0.61 16.62
N TYR A 87 9.16 1.84 16.49
CA TYR A 87 9.03 2.87 17.54
C TYR A 87 7.60 3.35 17.82
N ALA A 88 6.64 3.05 16.94
CA ALA A 88 5.23 3.32 17.21
C ALA A 88 4.64 2.43 18.31
N VAL A 89 5.30 1.32 18.67
CA VAL A 89 4.87 0.43 19.75
C VAL A 89 5.79 0.63 20.97
N PRO A 90 5.32 1.31 22.04
CA PRO A 90 6.16 1.62 23.20
C PRO A 90 6.72 0.39 23.92
N ALA A 91 6.00 -0.73 23.83
CA ALA A 91 6.39 -1.99 24.45
C ALA A 91 7.58 -2.68 23.74
N GLY A 92 8.00 -2.21 22.57
CA GLY A 92 9.12 -2.79 21.82
C GLY A 92 8.84 -4.18 21.26
N VAL A 93 7.58 -4.59 21.20
CA VAL A 93 7.14 -5.88 20.66
C VAL A 93 6.20 -5.68 19.46
N PRO A 94 6.14 -6.60 18.51
CA PRO A 94 5.14 -6.61 17.44
C PRO A 94 3.72 -6.71 18.01
N VAL A 95 2.80 -5.90 17.48
CA VAL A 95 1.39 -5.90 17.91
C VAL A 95 0.48 -5.97 16.69
N THR A 96 -0.46 -6.90 16.71
CA THR A 96 -1.54 -6.97 15.73
C THR A 96 -2.71 -6.10 16.19
N VAL A 97 -3.22 -5.26 15.30
CA VAL A 97 -4.34 -4.35 15.56
C VAL A 97 -5.42 -4.47 14.49
N LYS A 98 -6.66 -4.14 14.86
CA LYS A 98 -7.73 -3.85 13.91
C LYS A 98 -7.74 -2.35 13.62
N VAL A 99 -7.50 -1.99 12.37
CA VAL A 99 -7.55 -0.62 11.88
C VAL A 99 -9.00 -0.20 11.74
N GLU A 100 -9.35 0.92 12.35
CA GLU A 100 -10.68 1.49 12.25
C GLU A 100 -11.02 1.97 10.85
N ASP A 101 -12.30 1.88 10.51
CA ASP A 101 -12.82 2.34 9.23
C ASP A 101 -12.88 3.87 9.21
N PHE A 102 -12.06 4.49 8.36
CA PHE A 102 -11.99 5.95 8.21
C PHE A 102 -13.34 6.58 7.89
N THR A 103 -14.17 5.93 7.06
CA THR A 103 -15.47 6.50 6.66
C THR A 103 -16.47 6.51 7.81
N ARG A 104 -16.29 5.62 8.79
CA ARG A 104 -17.07 5.63 10.04
C ARG A 104 -16.59 6.72 11.00
N LEU A 105 -15.29 7.03 11.01
CA LEU A 105 -14.73 8.06 11.87
C LEU A 105 -14.99 9.48 11.36
N TYR A 106 -15.11 9.67 10.04
CA TYR A 106 -15.28 10.97 9.40
C TYR A 106 -16.51 10.97 8.49
N GLU A 107 -17.65 11.35 9.07
CA GLU A 107 -18.92 11.47 8.35
C GLU A 107 -18.81 12.45 7.17
N GLY A 108 -19.34 12.04 6.01
CA GLY A 108 -19.36 12.85 4.80
C GLY A 108 -18.08 12.83 3.96
N VAL A 109 -17.05 12.08 4.37
CA VAL A 109 -15.81 11.94 3.60
C VAL A 109 -15.78 10.60 2.84
N SER A 110 -15.54 10.67 1.53
CA SER A 110 -15.31 9.49 0.69
C SER A 110 -13.83 9.40 0.31
N TYR A 111 -13.30 8.18 0.25
CA TYR A 111 -12.06 7.94 -0.46
C TYR A 111 -12.20 8.31 -1.94
N GLY A 112 -11.21 9.02 -2.47
CA GLY A 112 -11.01 9.18 -3.92
C GLY A 112 -10.36 7.94 -4.53
N GLY A 113 -10.28 7.89 -5.86
CA GLY A 113 -9.54 6.82 -6.57
C GLY A 113 -10.26 5.47 -6.63
N ARG A 114 -11.59 5.45 -6.50
CA ARG A 114 -12.39 4.26 -6.84
C ARG A 114 -12.32 3.98 -8.33
N ASP A 115 -12.50 2.71 -8.70
CA ASP A 115 -12.57 2.31 -10.10
C ASP A 115 -13.58 3.18 -10.84
N VAL A 116 -13.15 3.67 -12.00
CA VAL A 116 -14.02 4.42 -12.89
C VAL A 116 -15.07 3.45 -13.39
N ASP A 117 -16.34 3.85 -13.30
CA ASP A 117 -17.43 3.11 -13.93
C ASP A 117 -17.30 3.25 -15.46
N PHE A 118 -16.50 2.36 -16.03
CA PHE A 118 -16.17 2.40 -17.46
C PHE A 118 -17.40 2.18 -18.33
N ILE A 119 -18.43 1.46 -17.85
CA ILE A 119 -19.67 1.26 -18.60
C ILE A 119 -20.40 2.60 -18.72
N ARG A 120 -20.56 3.32 -17.61
CA ARG A 120 -21.17 4.64 -17.58
C ARG A 120 -20.40 5.66 -18.42
N GLU A 121 -19.07 5.69 -18.30
CA GLU A 121 -18.23 6.65 -19.02
C GLU A 121 -18.14 6.35 -20.54
N TRP A 122 -18.25 5.08 -20.94
CA TRP A 122 -18.16 4.67 -22.36
C TRP A 122 -19.51 4.68 -23.08
N SER A 123 -20.63 4.56 -22.35
CA SER A 123 -21.99 4.60 -22.93
C SER A 123 -22.29 5.80 -23.86
N PRO A 124 -21.77 7.02 -23.63
CA PRO A 124 -22.01 8.17 -24.52
C PRO A 124 -21.30 8.06 -25.88
N ILE A 125 -20.27 7.21 -26.02
CA ILE A 125 -19.52 7.02 -27.27
C ILE A 125 -20.34 6.19 -28.27
N ARG A 126 -21.21 5.30 -27.78
CA ARG A 126 -22.07 4.45 -28.62
C ARG A 126 -23.15 5.22 -29.38
N ASN A 127 -23.48 6.45 -28.98
CA ASN A 127 -24.54 7.26 -29.61
C ASN A 127 -24.08 8.27 -30.66
N ARG A 128 -22.79 8.34 -31.02
CA ARG A 128 -22.31 9.32 -32.03
C ARG A 128 -22.21 8.81 -33.47
N ASN A 129 -22.12 7.50 -33.70
CA ASN A 129 -22.10 6.93 -35.06
C ASN A 129 -23.09 5.77 -35.17
N ASN A 130 -24.30 6.13 -35.61
CA ASN A 130 -25.40 5.38 -36.24
C ASN A 130 -25.43 3.83 -36.22
N SER A 131 -26.66 3.32 -36.04
CA SER A 131 -27.17 1.94 -36.17
C SER A 131 -27.00 1.00 -34.96
N VAL A 132 -28.16 0.53 -34.52
CA VAL A 132 -28.40 -0.47 -33.47
C VAL A 132 -27.64 -1.74 -33.84
N ILE A 133 -26.61 -2.07 -33.08
CA ILE A 133 -26.13 -3.45 -32.94
C ILE A 133 -26.84 -4.02 -31.72
N ASP A 134 -27.73 -4.97 -31.98
CA ASP A 134 -28.50 -5.68 -30.96
C ASP A 134 -27.62 -6.73 -30.28
N ALA A 135 -28.01 -7.17 -29.09
CA ALA A 135 -27.24 -8.11 -28.27
C ALA A 135 -26.95 -9.48 -28.92
N GLY A 136 -27.44 -9.73 -30.15
CA GLY A 136 -27.17 -10.92 -30.94
C GLY A 136 -25.90 -10.89 -31.82
N ASP A 137 -25.23 -9.74 -31.94
CA ASP A 137 -24.09 -9.58 -32.87
C ASP A 137 -22.70 -9.69 -32.21
N LEU A 138 -22.63 -10.13 -30.95
CA LEU A 138 -21.34 -10.44 -30.31
C LEU A 138 -20.96 -11.90 -30.59
N PRO A 139 -19.78 -12.18 -31.18
CA PRO A 139 -19.27 -13.55 -31.21
C PRO A 139 -18.96 -13.97 -29.78
N MET A 140 -19.42 -15.18 -29.42
CA MET A 140 -19.06 -15.89 -28.18
C MET A 140 -17.54 -15.91 -27.95
#